data_AF-I5D5T8-F1
#
_entry.id   AF-I5D5T8-F1
#
_cell.length_a   1.000
_cell.length_b   1.000
_cell.length_c   1.000
_cell.angle_alpha   90.00
_cell.angle_beta   90.00
_cell.angle_gamma   90.00
#
_symmetry.space_group_name_H-M   'P 1'
#
loop_
_entity.id
_entity.type
_entity.pdbx_description
1 polymer ?
#
loop_
_entity_poly.entity_id
_entity_poly.type
_entity_poly.pdbx_seq_one_letter_code
_entity_poly.pdbx_strand_id
1 'polypeptide(L)'
;MKMNRKILLGLLATSSLTAAPLLAAKCGAKQELNEVVKVLNIGEIKIYEDQKAEVPTQEFILNSLAKVNDSEKLKIDISQLEVKEIKANQAIVEAKKDSKTYKGQVVVTYTVTKAKRVDLATVKKENITGINNFISANEMANILKKELKLPNLSEKDFTISLESQATNDKEGKLVIKSSATSELIYGTLELVIPKLSTTENSNKKLVEEYIAKFKKEAEKMDANLKNIEKWEAIDESKKEEFNKKAEKIKEIANKLKDKYTKTYEKLEKAIKDKRAIDDNTFNELNADISLVTVTYNSTVKPKVNGKETDYTKVMDELKELGKPKNGAKEADVLIDFSN
;
A
#
# COMPACT_ATOMS: atom_id res chain seq x y z
N MET A 1 57.80 -31.22 -38.65
CA MET A 1 57.26 -32.57 -38.38
C MET A 1 56.48 -32.49 -37.07
N LYS A 2 55.15 -32.38 -37.04
CA LYS A 2 54.11 -33.42 -37.24
C LYS A 2 54.38 -34.72 -36.47
N MET A 3 53.58 -34.95 -35.42
CA MET A 3 52.79 -36.16 -35.11
C MET A 3 52.63 -36.31 -33.58
N ASN A 4 51.41 -36.11 -33.07
CA ASN A 4 50.41 -37.14 -32.73
C ASN A 4 50.75 -37.90 -31.45
N ARG A 5 49.84 -37.86 -30.47
CA ARG A 5 49.31 -39.06 -29.80
C ARG A 5 47.83 -38.85 -29.43
N LYS A 6 46.97 -39.64 -30.07
CA LYS A 6 45.60 -39.99 -29.67
C LYS A 6 45.66 -41.22 -28.76
N ILE A 7 44.89 -41.26 -27.67
CA ILE A 7 44.30 -42.47 -27.04
C ILE A 7 43.03 -41.96 -26.33
N LEU A 8 41.81 -42.08 -26.87
CA LEU A 8 40.87 -43.21 -27.00
C LEU A 8 40.38 -43.83 -25.69
N LEU A 9 39.03 -43.89 -25.62
CA LEU A 9 38.13 -44.43 -24.60
C LEU A 9 38.55 -45.75 -23.94
N GLY A 10 38.23 -45.86 -22.64
CA GLY A 10 38.06 -47.11 -21.90
C GLY A 10 36.70 -47.14 -21.20
N LEU A 11 36.01 -48.27 -21.35
CA LEU A 11 34.60 -48.55 -21.07
C LEU A 11 34.28 -48.74 -19.57
N LEU A 12 33.04 -48.35 -19.22
CA LEU A 12 32.11 -48.89 -18.22
C LEU A 12 32.61 -49.92 -17.18
N ALA A 13 32.43 -49.59 -15.91
CA ALA A 13 32.13 -50.56 -14.85
C ALA A 13 30.85 -50.11 -14.12
N THR A 14 29.79 -50.86 -14.32
CA THR A 14 28.53 -50.80 -13.57
C THR A 14 28.73 -51.43 -12.21
N SER A 15 28.53 -50.69 -11.13
CA SER A 15 28.18 -51.27 -9.84
C SER A 15 26.94 -50.56 -9.29
N SER A 16 25.87 -51.34 -9.25
CA SER A 16 24.61 -51.04 -8.59
C SER A 16 24.83 -50.92 -7.09
N LEU A 17 24.64 -49.72 -6.56
CA LEU A 17 24.24 -49.51 -5.17
C LEU A 17 23.04 -48.58 -5.20
N THR A 18 21.88 -49.14 -4.89
CA THR A 18 20.68 -48.40 -4.49
C THR A 18 21.00 -47.68 -3.19
N ALA A 19 21.60 -46.50 -3.29
CA ALA A 19 21.64 -45.56 -2.18
C ALA A 19 20.28 -44.87 -2.15
N ALA A 20 19.45 -45.24 -1.17
CA ALA A 20 18.30 -44.46 -0.77
C ALA A 20 18.72 -42.98 -0.66
N PRO A 21 17.90 -42.00 -1.11
CA PRO A 21 18.14 -40.62 -0.77
C PRO A 21 17.99 -40.49 0.74
N LEU A 22 19.12 -40.57 1.44
CA LEU A 22 19.28 -40.01 2.76
C LEU A 22 18.90 -38.54 2.62
N LEU A 23 17.66 -38.22 3.00
CA LEU A 23 17.27 -36.89 3.44
C LEU A 23 18.14 -36.54 4.65
N ALA A 24 19.38 -36.15 4.37
CA ALA A 24 20.18 -35.39 5.29
C ALA A 24 19.43 -34.07 5.49
N ALA A 25 18.93 -33.88 6.71
CA ALA A 25 18.43 -32.61 7.19
C ALA A 25 19.46 -31.52 6.84
N LYS A 26 19.15 -30.74 5.80
CA LYS A 26 20.03 -29.68 5.30
C LYS A 26 19.94 -28.52 6.29
N CYS A 27 20.87 -28.46 7.24
CA CYS A 27 21.23 -27.20 7.89
C CYS A 27 21.36 -26.14 6.79
N GLY A 28 20.61 -25.05 6.91
CA GLY A 28 20.36 -24.07 5.84
C GLY A 28 21.63 -23.50 5.23
N ALA A 29 22.11 -24.12 4.15
CA ALA A 29 23.23 -23.63 3.39
C ALA A 29 22.80 -22.36 2.64
N LYS A 30 23.47 -21.24 2.90
CA LYS A 30 23.31 -19.99 2.16
C LYS A 30 23.51 -20.25 0.66
N GLN A 31 22.65 -19.66 -0.17
CA GLN A 31 22.73 -19.74 -1.62
C GLN A 31 23.80 -18.78 -2.16
N GLU A 32 24.56 -19.20 -3.18
CA GLU A 32 25.50 -18.28 -3.85
C GLU A 32 24.73 -17.29 -4.73
N LEU A 33 25.11 -16.01 -4.72
CA LEU A 33 24.38 -14.99 -5.48
C LEU A 33 24.38 -15.25 -6.98
N ASN A 34 25.45 -15.80 -7.55
CA ASN A 34 25.50 -16.18 -8.97
C ASN A 34 24.59 -17.38 -9.33
N GLU A 35 24.13 -18.13 -8.34
CA GLU A 35 23.17 -19.22 -8.55
C GLU A 35 21.74 -18.70 -8.65
N VAL A 36 21.43 -17.56 -8.00
CA VAL A 36 20.08 -16.97 -7.96
C VAL A 36 19.91 -15.76 -8.88
N VAL A 37 20.96 -14.95 -9.05
CA VAL A 37 20.99 -13.83 -9.99
C VAL A 37 21.50 -14.33 -11.33
N LYS A 38 20.60 -14.49 -12.30
CA LYS A 38 20.91 -14.96 -13.65
C LYS A 38 21.03 -13.83 -14.67
N VAL A 39 20.30 -12.75 -14.44
CA VAL A 39 20.30 -11.55 -15.28
C VAL A 39 21.16 -10.50 -14.62
N LEU A 40 22.35 -10.27 -15.17
CA LEU A 40 23.34 -9.29 -14.67
C LEU A 40 23.15 -7.90 -15.28
N ASN A 41 22.58 -7.81 -16.48
CA ASN A 41 22.16 -6.53 -17.05
C ASN A 41 20.76 -6.19 -16.51
N ILE A 42 20.71 -5.25 -15.58
CA ILE A 42 19.47 -4.85 -14.88
C ILE A 42 18.70 -3.74 -15.61
N GLY A 43 19.14 -3.40 -16.83
CA GLY A 43 18.44 -2.51 -17.73
C GLY A 43 18.67 -1.03 -17.43
N GLU A 44 17.64 -0.23 -17.70
CA GLU A 44 17.67 1.21 -17.50
C GLU A 44 17.29 1.59 -16.07
N ILE A 45 18.10 2.44 -15.44
CA ILE A 45 17.84 3.03 -14.13
C ILE A 45 17.69 4.54 -14.28
N LYS A 46 16.54 5.04 -13.81
CA LYS A 46 16.28 6.48 -13.77
C LYS A 46 16.96 7.10 -12.55
N ILE A 47 17.67 8.21 -12.78
CA ILE A 47 18.11 9.14 -11.75
C ILE A 47 17.37 10.47 -11.94
N TYR A 48 17.14 11.17 -10.84
CA TYR A 48 16.31 12.37 -10.88
C TYR A 48 17.16 13.64 -10.84
N GLU A 49 16.88 14.56 -11.76
CA GLU A 49 17.65 15.80 -11.92
C GLU A 49 17.66 16.66 -10.64
N ASP A 50 16.57 16.66 -9.88
CA ASP A 50 16.45 17.43 -8.64
C ASP A 50 17.40 16.95 -7.53
N GLN A 51 17.83 15.68 -7.58
CA GLN A 51 18.77 15.11 -6.62
C GLN A 51 20.23 15.44 -6.94
N LYS A 52 20.51 16.01 -8.13
CA LYS A 52 21.87 16.27 -8.65
C LYS A 52 22.78 15.04 -8.59
N ALA A 53 22.20 13.84 -8.61
CA ALA A 53 22.94 12.59 -8.59
C ALA A 53 23.56 12.33 -9.96
N GLU A 54 24.77 11.76 -9.98
CA GLU A 54 25.43 11.30 -11.21
C GLU A 54 25.34 9.77 -11.38
N VAL A 55 25.06 9.06 -10.28
CA VAL A 55 24.94 7.60 -10.24
C VAL A 55 23.67 7.19 -9.48
N PRO A 56 23.11 6.00 -9.76
CA PRO A 56 21.95 5.50 -9.03
C PRO A 56 22.21 5.30 -7.54
N THR A 57 21.16 5.29 -6.73
CA THR A 57 21.23 4.85 -5.34
C THR A 57 21.25 3.33 -5.26
N GLN A 58 21.73 2.78 -4.15
CA GLN A 58 21.64 1.35 -3.84
C GLN A 58 20.21 0.83 -4.00
N GLU A 59 19.22 1.59 -3.53
CA GLU A 59 17.81 1.18 -3.59
C GLU A 59 17.33 1.00 -5.03
N PHE A 60 17.66 1.92 -5.94
CA PHE A 60 17.30 1.77 -7.36
C PHE A 60 17.97 0.57 -8.02
N ILE A 61 19.23 0.28 -7.65
CA ILE A 61 19.97 -0.88 -8.17
C ILE A 61 19.34 -2.19 -7.67
N LEU A 62 19.08 -2.31 -6.37
CA LEU A 62 18.50 -3.52 -5.79
C LEU A 62 17.07 -3.77 -6.29
N ASN A 63 16.25 -2.72 -6.41
CA ASN A 63 14.89 -2.84 -6.95
C ASN A 63 14.91 -3.27 -8.43
N SER A 64 15.83 -2.73 -9.23
CA SER A 64 15.99 -3.12 -10.64
C SER A 64 16.48 -4.57 -10.76
N LEU A 65 17.43 -4.98 -9.92
CA LEU A 65 17.92 -6.35 -9.83
C LEU A 65 16.80 -7.35 -9.54
N ALA A 66 16.00 -7.08 -8.51
CA ALA A 66 14.85 -7.90 -8.14
C ALA A 66 13.85 -7.94 -9.30
N LYS A 67 13.51 -6.80 -9.91
CA LYS A 67 12.55 -6.73 -11.02
C LYS A 67 12.92 -7.63 -12.20
N VAL A 68 14.21 -7.75 -12.55
CA VAL A 68 14.64 -8.55 -13.71
C VAL A 68 14.94 -10.01 -13.40
N ASN A 69 15.14 -10.38 -12.13
CA ASN A 69 15.44 -11.75 -11.72
C ASN A 69 14.32 -12.43 -10.93
N ASP A 70 13.37 -11.67 -10.39
CA ASP A 70 12.20 -12.22 -9.73
C ASP A 70 11.33 -12.99 -10.72
N SER A 71 10.88 -14.16 -10.28
CA SER A 71 9.92 -15.00 -10.99
C SER A 71 8.80 -15.43 -10.03
N GLU A 72 7.86 -16.23 -10.51
CA GLU A 72 6.84 -16.86 -9.65
C GLU A 72 7.47 -17.82 -8.62
N LYS A 73 8.61 -18.44 -8.96
CA LYS A 73 9.25 -19.49 -8.15
C LYS A 73 10.39 -18.99 -7.27
N LEU A 74 10.91 -17.80 -7.55
CA LEU A 74 12.05 -17.22 -6.86
C LEU A 74 11.85 -15.70 -6.72
N LYS A 75 11.89 -15.22 -5.48
CA LYS A 75 11.92 -13.79 -5.16
C LYS A 75 13.24 -13.47 -4.48
N ILE A 76 13.96 -12.50 -5.00
CA ILE A 76 15.21 -12.03 -4.42
C ILE A 76 14.87 -11.22 -3.18
N ASP A 77 15.35 -11.68 -2.02
CA ASP A 77 15.24 -10.92 -0.79
C ASP A 77 16.32 -9.83 -0.73
N ILE A 78 16.01 -8.68 -1.33
CA ILE A 78 16.93 -7.53 -1.38
C ILE A 78 17.29 -6.98 0.02
N SER A 79 16.53 -7.31 1.07
CA SER A 79 16.87 -6.91 2.45
C SER A 79 18.16 -7.56 2.95
N GLN A 80 18.58 -8.66 2.32
CA GLN A 80 19.78 -9.43 2.63
C GLN A 80 21.01 -9.00 1.80
N LEU A 81 20.87 -7.96 0.97
CA LEU A 81 21.89 -7.51 0.01
C LEU A 81 22.36 -6.08 0.31
N GLU A 82 23.59 -5.78 -0.07
CA GLU A 82 24.15 -4.44 -0.10
C GLU A 82 24.82 -4.18 -1.46
N VAL A 83 25.01 -2.90 -1.81
CA VAL A 83 25.61 -2.49 -3.08
C VAL A 83 26.85 -1.67 -2.82
N LYS A 84 27.95 -2.06 -3.45
CA LYS A 84 29.26 -1.40 -3.39
C LYS A 84 29.72 -0.98 -4.77
N GLU A 85 30.71 -0.09 -4.79
CA GLU A 85 31.35 0.41 -6.03
C GLU A 85 30.36 0.85 -7.11
N ILE A 86 29.38 1.67 -6.73
CA ILE A 86 28.39 2.20 -7.66
C ILE A 86 29.06 3.16 -8.66
N LYS A 87 29.03 2.80 -9.94
CA LYS A 87 29.53 3.60 -11.06
C LYS A 87 28.39 3.97 -12.01
N ALA A 88 28.68 4.74 -13.05
CA ALA A 88 27.68 5.22 -14.00
C ALA A 88 26.99 4.09 -14.81
N ASN A 89 27.60 2.92 -14.95
CA ASN A 89 27.08 1.81 -15.76
C ASN A 89 27.17 0.43 -15.11
N GLN A 90 27.65 0.35 -13.87
CA GLN A 90 27.81 -0.91 -13.16
C GLN A 90 27.90 -0.71 -11.64
N ALA A 91 27.59 -1.76 -10.89
CA ALA A 91 27.81 -1.83 -9.45
C ALA A 91 28.11 -3.28 -9.00
N ILE A 92 28.66 -3.44 -7.80
CA ILE A 92 28.83 -4.74 -7.16
C ILE A 92 27.66 -4.94 -6.18
N VAL A 93 26.90 -6.02 -6.36
CA VAL A 93 25.88 -6.45 -5.40
C VAL A 93 26.42 -7.61 -4.62
N GLU A 94 26.44 -7.51 -3.30
CA GLU A 94 26.95 -8.57 -2.43
C GLU A 94 25.96 -8.91 -1.32
N ALA A 95 26.08 -10.14 -0.82
CA ALA A 95 25.32 -10.55 0.34
C ALA A 95 25.85 -9.81 1.57
N LYS A 96 24.95 -9.24 2.37
CA LYS A 96 25.34 -8.62 3.65
C LYS A 96 26.09 -9.62 4.52
N LYS A 97 27.01 -9.13 5.33
CA LYS A 97 27.79 -9.96 6.27
C LYS A 97 26.91 -10.82 7.18
N ASP A 98 25.78 -10.29 7.62
CA ASP A 98 24.78 -10.95 8.47
C ASP A 98 23.65 -11.65 7.70
N SER A 99 23.72 -11.67 6.36
CA SER A 99 22.73 -12.32 5.50
C SER A 99 22.50 -13.77 5.93
N LYS A 100 21.25 -14.17 6.13
CA LYS A 100 20.90 -15.57 6.45
C LYS A 100 20.64 -16.40 5.20
N THR A 101 20.43 -15.74 4.07
CA THR A 101 19.93 -16.36 2.84
C THR A 101 21.03 -16.53 1.79
N TYR A 102 21.91 -15.53 1.63
CA TYR A 102 22.84 -15.45 0.52
C TYR A 102 24.30 -15.36 0.96
N LYS A 103 25.21 -15.73 0.06
CA LYS A 103 26.65 -15.48 0.13
C LYS A 103 27.20 -15.12 -1.25
N GLY A 104 28.42 -14.56 -1.27
CA GLY A 104 29.11 -14.16 -2.49
C GLY A 104 28.71 -12.76 -2.99
N GLN A 105 29.09 -12.46 -4.22
CA GLN A 105 28.85 -11.18 -4.89
C GLN A 105 28.64 -11.38 -6.40
N VAL A 106 27.98 -10.42 -7.04
CA VAL A 106 27.82 -10.34 -8.49
C VAL A 106 28.06 -8.92 -8.97
N VAL A 107 28.56 -8.78 -10.19
CA VAL A 107 28.68 -7.47 -10.87
C VAL A 107 27.48 -7.31 -11.77
N VAL A 108 26.74 -6.22 -11.59
CA VAL A 108 25.57 -5.89 -12.40
C VAL A 108 25.88 -4.70 -13.30
N THR A 109 25.27 -4.67 -14.48
CA THR A 109 25.40 -3.58 -15.45
C THR A 109 24.06 -2.92 -15.72
N TYR A 110 24.07 -1.62 -16.02
CA TYR A 110 22.87 -0.83 -16.29
C TYR A 110 23.20 0.39 -17.15
N THR A 111 22.15 0.99 -17.73
CA THR A 111 22.20 2.34 -18.31
C THR A 111 21.52 3.33 -17.36
N VAL A 112 21.98 4.58 -17.37
CA VAL A 112 21.42 5.64 -16.54
C VAL A 112 20.69 6.64 -17.43
N THR A 113 19.43 6.91 -17.12
CA THR A 113 18.66 7.99 -17.75
C THR A 113 18.29 9.06 -16.74
N LYS A 114 18.35 10.32 -17.16
CA LYS A 114 17.90 11.44 -16.34
C LYS A 114 16.40 11.66 -16.53
N ALA A 115 15.68 11.69 -15.42
CA ALA A 115 14.25 11.95 -15.38
C ALA A 115 13.97 13.24 -14.61
N LYS A 116 12.94 13.97 -15.05
CA LYS A 116 12.44 15.16 -14.38
C LYS A 116 11.26 14.80 -13.49
N ARG A 117 11.28 15.29 -12.27
CA ARG A 117 10.14 15.31 -11.35
C ARG A 117 9.61 16.73 -11.22
N VAL A 118 8.35 16.86 -10.83
CA VAL A 118 7.72 18.15 -10.62
C VAL A 118 7.85 18.54 -9.15
N ASP A 119 8.32 19.76 -8.90
CA ASP A 119 8.44 20.28 -7.54
C ASP A 119 7.05 20.61 -6.97
N LEU A 120 6.70 20.06 -5.82
CA LEU A 120 5.47 20.41 -5.11
C LEU A 120 5.38 21.91 -4.77
N ALA A 121 6.52 22.61 -4.63
CA ALA A 121 6.55 24.05 -4.43
C ALA A 121 6.04 24.86 -5.63
N THR A 122 5.95 24.26 -6.83
CA THR A 122 5.42 24.92 -8.05
C THR A 122 3.90 24.92 -8.15
N VAL A 123 3.22 24.20 -7.24
CA VAL A 123 1.76 24.17 -7.17
C VAL A 123 1.22 25.57 -6.88
N LYS A 124 0.29 26.05 -7.72
CA LYS A 124 -0.40 27.32 -7.50
C LYS A 124 -1.46 27.14 -6.43
N LYS A 125 -1.16 27.60 -5.22
CA LYS A 125 -2.02 27.39 -4.04
C LYS A 125 -3.42 27.98 -4.23
N GLU A 126 -3.53 29.06 -4.99
CA GLU A 126 -4.78 29.72 -5.35
C GLU A 126 -5.74 28.84 -6.19
N ASN A 127 -5.23 27.83 -6.88
CA ASN A 127 -6.05 26.88 -7.64
C ASN A 127 -6.63 25.77 -6.76
N ILE A 128 -6.12 25.62 -5.54
CA ILE A 128 -6.57 24.58 -4.62
C ILE A 128 -7.68 25.16 -3.73
N THR A 129 -8.89 24.70 -3.97
CA THR A 129 -10.10 25.08 -3.21
C THR A 129 -10.71 23.86 -2.52
N GLY A 130 -11.54 24.08 -1.50
CA GLY A 130 -12.26 23.00 -0.81
C GLY A 130 -11.43 22.16 0.16
N ILE A 131 -10.23 22.61 0.53
CA ILE A 131 -9.41 21.95 1.55
C ILE A 131 -10.05 22.14 2.92
N ASN A 132 -10.07 21.07 3.72
CA ASN A 132 -10.51 21.08 5.11
C ASN A 132 -9.53 20.25 5.98
N ASN A 133 -9.78 20.21 7.29
CA ASN A 133 -8.95 19.49 8.27
C ASN A 133 -8.82 17.96 8.00
N PHE A 134 -9.71 17.38 7.20
CA PHE A 134 -9.87 15.94 7.01
C PHE A 134 -9.69 15.49 5.56
N ILE A 135 -9.08 16.33 4.71
CA ILE A 135 -8.85 15.97 3.31
C ILE A 135 -8.09 14.64 3.21
N SER A 136 -8.62 13.71 2.41
CA SER A 136 -8.00 12.41 2.22
C SER A 136 -6.84 12.46 1.22
N ALA A 137 -5.95 11.47 1.29
CA ALA A 137 -4.86 11.35 0.33
C ALA A 137 -5.36 11.14 -1.12
N ASN A 138 -6.49 10.45 -1.31
CA ASN A 138 -7.08 10.28 -2.64
C ASN A 138 -7.64 11.61 -3.20
N GLU A 139 -8.37 12.37 -2.38
CA GLU A 139 -8.85 13.70 -2.79
C GLU A 139 -7.69 14.64 -3.15
N MET A 140 -6.65 14.68 -2.31
CA MET A 140 -5.44 15.45 -2.58
C MET A 140 -4.73 14.97 -3.86
N ALA A 141 -4.65 13.67 -4.10
CA ALA A 141 -4.07 13.13 -5.32
C ALA A 141 -4.83 13.63 -6.55
N ASN A 142 -6.17 13.66 -6.52
CA ASN A 142 -6.98 14.17 -7.63
C ASN A 142 -6.79 15.66 -7.89
N ILE A 143 -6.63 16.46 -6.83
CA ILE A 143 -6.26 17.87 -6.93
C ILE A 143 -4.89 18.02 -7.60
N LEU A 144 -3.87 17.33 -7.07
CA LEU A 144 -2.50 17.43 -7.57
C LEU A 144 -2.34 16.90 -9.00
N LYS A 145 -3.05 15.83 -9.38
CA LYS A 145 -3.11 15.31 -10.76
C LYS A 145 -3.51 16.42 -11.74
N LYS A 146 -4.56 17.17 -11.40
CA LYS A 146 -5.09 18.25 -12.25
C LYS A 146 -4.14 19.44 -12.29
N GLU A 147 -3.66 19.88 -11.13
CA GLU A 147 -2.83 21.07 -11.01
C GLU A 147 -1.44 20.88 -11.64
N LEU A 148 -0.82 19.73 -11.42
CA LEU A 148 0.50 19.40 -11.95
C LEU A 148 0.46 18.72 -13.33
N LYS A 149 -0.74 18.40 -13.84
CA LYS A 149 -0.94 17.65 -15.09
C LYS A 149 -0.24 16.27 -15.08
N LEU A 150 -0.33 15.57 -13.95
CA LEU A 150 0.29 14.26 -13.72
C LEU A 150 -0.78 13.18 -13.56
N PRO A 151 -1.34 12.59 -14.63
CA PRO A 151 -2.47 11.67 -14.54
C PRO A 151 -2.18 10.40 -13.72
N ASN A 152 -0.91 10.00 -13.63
CA ASN A 152 -0.46 8.79 -12.94
C ASN A 152 -0.08 9.02 -11.47
N LEU A 153 -0.17 10.26 -10.96
CA LEU A 153 0.12 10.58 -9.55
C LEU A 153 -0.90 9.89 -8.64
N SER A 154 -0.46 9.31 -7.53
CA SER A 154 -1.33 8.57 -6.61
C SER A 154 -1.06 8.94 -5.15
N GLU A 155 -1.88 8.45 -4.22
CA GLU A 155 -1.65 8.61 -2.79
C GLU A 155 -0.34 7.98 -2.29
N LYS A 156 0.34 7.14 -3.08
CA LYS A 156 1.65 6.56 -2.74
C LYS A 156 2.80 7.54 -2.94
N ASP A 157 2.58 8.59 -3.73
CA ASP A 157 3.62 9.54 -4.13
C ASP A 157 3.87 10.62 -3.07
N PHE A 158 3.03 10.73 -2.04
CA PHE A 158 3.17 11.74 -1.01
C PHE A 158 2.53 11.31 0.31
N THR A 159 2.85 12.05 1.36
CA THR A 159 2.19 11.97 2.68
C THR A 159 1.53 13.29 3.01
N ILE A 160 0.39 13.24 3.67
CA ILE A 160 -0.30 14.42 4.21
C ILE A 160 -0.08 14.47 5.72
N SER A 161 0.20 15.64 6.26
CA SER A 161 0.29 15.91 7.69
C SER A 161 -0.47 17.18 8.03
N LEU A 162 -1.29 17.13 9.08
CA LEU A 162 -2.01 18.28 9.60
C LEU A 162 -1.17 18.90 10.72
N GLU A 163 -0.46 19.98 10.43
CA GLU A 163 0.38 20.67 11.42
C GLU A 163 -0.46 21.49 12.40
N SER A 164 -1.55 22.09 11.93
CA SER A 164 -2.54 22.74 12.78
C SER A 164 -3.94 22.57 12.21
N GLN A 165 -4.92 22.33 13.08
CA GLN A 165 -6.32 22.30 12.70
C GLN A 165 -6.84 23.72 12.51
N ALA A 166 -7.60 23.95 11.45
CA ALA A 166 -8.41 25.15 11.33
C ALA A 166 -9.52 25.10 12.37
N THR A 167 -9.69 26.23 13.06
CA THR A 167 -10.77 26.51 14.00
C THR A 167 -11.54 27.71 13.50
N ASN A 168 -12.52 28.18 14.27
CA ASN A 168 -13.24 29.41 13.98
C ASN A 168 -12.37 30.67 14.15
N ASP A 169 -11.38 30.64 15.05
CA ASP A 169 -10.49 31.76 15.36
C ASP A 169 -9.16 31.70 14.60
N LYS A 170 -8.73 30.51 14.15
CA LYS A 170 -7.41 30.29 13.54
C LYS A 170 -7.48 29.46 12.26
N GLU A 171 -6.59 29.81 11.34
CA GLU A 171 -6.37 29.01 10.14
C GLU A 171 -5.61 27.73 10.49
N GLY A 172 -5.89 26.67 9.74
CA GLY A 172 -5.16 25.42 9.81
C GLY A 172 -3.99 25.41 8.85
N LYS A 173 -3.10 24.44 9.02
CA LYS A 173 -1.96 24.21 8.14
C LYS A 173 -1.87 22.74 7.78
N LEU A 174 -1.95 22.47 6.48
CA LEU A 174 -1.76 21.17 5.88
C LEU A 174 -0.40 21.13 5.17
N VAL A 175 0.35 20.06 5.38
CA VAL A 175 1.65 19.84 4.73
C VAL A 175 1.59 18.56 3.93
N ILE A 176 1.93 18.67 2.65
CA ILE A 176 2.03 17.57 1.70
C ILE A 176 3.51 17.40 1.37
N LYS A 177 4.07 16.23 1.65
CA LYS A 177 5.48 15.93 1.41
C LYS A 177 5.60 14.79 0.41
N SER A 178 6.44 14.94 -0.61
CA SER A 178 6.71 13.86 -1.56
C SER A 178 7.30 12.64 -0.85
N SER A 179 6.84 11.45 -1.23
CA SER A 179 7.48 10.20 -0.83
C SER A 179 8.89 10.13 -1.39
N ALA A 180 9.82 9.54 -0.64
CA ALA A 180 11.19 9.32 -1.09
C ALA A 180 11.27 8.48 -2.38
N THR A 181 10.29 7.59 -2.57
CA THR A 181 10.19 6.68 -3.71
C THR A 181 9.37 7.23 -4.88
N SER A 182 8.84 8.46 -4.80
CA SER A 182 8.04 9.00 -5.90
C SER A 182 8.91 9.27 -7.14
N GLU A 183 8.47 8.73 -8.28
CA GLU A 183 9.08 8.98 -9.58
C GLU A 183 8.54 10.24 -10.28
N LEU A 184 7.52 10.89 -9.70
CA LEU A 184 6.75 11.94 -10.36
C LEU A 184 6.95 13.33 -9.74
N ILE A 185 7.05 13.39 -8.41
CA ILE A 185 7.09 14.63 -7.65
C ILE A 185 8.22 14.64 -6.62
N TYR A 186 8.64 15.83 -6.20
CA TYR A 186 9.56 16.02 -5.08
C TYR A 186 9.18 17.26 -4.26
N GLY A 187 9.78 17.41 -3.08
CA GLY A 187 9.64 18.60 -2.24
C GLY A 187 8.43 18.57 -1.30
N THR A 188 7.96 19.76 -0.94
CA THR A 188 6.88 19.96 0.04
C THR A 188 5.94 21.06 -0.44
N LEU A 189 4.64 20.85 -0.24
CA LEU A 189 3.59 21.85 -0.42
C LEU A 189 2.93 22.13 0.92
N GLU A 190 2.90 23.40 1.31
CA GLU A 190 2.17 23.85 2.49
C GLU A 190 0.91 24.61 2.07
N LEU A 191 -0.23 24.20 2.60
CA LEU A 191 -1.54 24.79 2.33
C LEU A 191 -2.14 25.35 3.61
N VAL A 192 -2.71 26.54 3.51
CA VAL A 192 -3.49 27.16 4.57
C VAL A 192 -4.91 26.63 4.45
N ILE A 193 -5.45 26.10 5.56
CA ILE A 193 -6.84 25.71 5.66
C ILE A 193 -7.61 26.93 6.19
N PRO A 194 -8.58 27.48 5.45
CA PRO A 194 -9.36 28.62 5.89
C PRO A 194 -10.01 28.37 7.25
N LYS A 195 -10.21 29.44 8.03
CA LYS A 195 -10.98 29.37 9.29
C LYS A 195 -12.36 28.76 9.05
N LEU A 196 -12.83 28.00 10.03
CA LEU A 196 -14.20 27.50 10.02
C LEU A 196 -15.17 28.67 10.13
N SER A 197 -16.17 28.75 9.24
CA SER A 197 -17.12 29.86 9.26
C SER A 197 -17.94 29.89 10.55
N THR A 198 -17.94 31.02 11.26
CA THR A 198 -18.73 31.32 12.47
C THR A 198 -20.18 31.67 12.15
N THR A 199 -20.87 30.87 11.35
CA THR A 199 -22.33 30.89 11.45
C THR A 199 -22.69 30.13 12.72
N GLU A 200 -23.47 30.72 13.62
CA GLU A 200 -23.92 30.12 14.91
C GLU A 200 -24.63 28.75 14.78
N ASN A 201 -24.81 28.25 13.55
CA ASN A 201 -25.34 26.93 13.21
C ASN A 201 -24.33 25.99 12.52
N SER A 202 -23.08 26.38 12.27
CA SER A 202 -22.12 25.58 11.47
C SER A 202 -21.64 24.32 12.21
N ASN A 203 -21.21 24.44 13.48
CA ASN A 203 -20.74 23.28 14.25
C ASN A 203 -21.83 22.22 14.45
N LYS A 204 -23.07 22.65 14.75
CA LYS A 204 -24.21 21.73 14.84
C LYS A 204 -24.49 21.05 13.51
N LYS A 205 -24.54 21.83 12.42
CA LYS A 205 -24.74 21.30 11.07
C LYS A 205 -23.65 20.31 10.66
N LEU A 206 -22.39 20.58 10.98
CA LEU A 206 -21.28 19.65 10.74
C LEU A 206 -21.48 18.34 11.50
N VAL A 207 -21.87 18.40 12.78
CA VAL A 207 -22.18 17.18 13.55
C VAL A 207 -23.38 16.43 12.95
N GLU A 208 -24.42 17.13 12.49
CA GLU A 208 -25.57 16.55 11.78
C GLU A 208 -25.15 15.86 10.46
N GLU A 209 -24.24 16.46 9.69
CA GLU A 209 -23.67 15.86 8.48
C GLU A 209 -22.89 14.57 8.79
N TYR A 210 -22.11 14.54 9.87
CA TYR A 210 -21.42 13.33 10.33
C TYR A 210 -22.40 12.26 10.83
N ILE A 211 -23.47 12.63 11.54
CA ILE A 211 -24.53 11.71 11.95
C ILE A 211 -25.15 11.04 10.72
N ALA A 212 -25.53 11.84 9.71
CA ALA A 212 -26.11 11.34 8.47
C ALA A 212 -25.15 10.39 7.73
N LYS A 213 -23.86 10.76 7.64
CA LYS A 213 -22.82 9.91 7.06
C LYS A 213 -22.71 8.58 7.79
N PHE A 214 -22.57 8.59 9.12
CA PHE A 214 -22.40 7.37 9.91
C PHE A 214 -23.63 6.47 9.90
N LYS A 215 -24.85 7.01 9.82
CA LYS A 215 -26.05 6.20 9.60
C LYS A 215 -25.99 5.44 8.28
N LYS A 216 -25.68 6.14 7.19
CA LYS A 216 -25.54 5.53 5.86
C LYS A 216 -24.44 4.45 5.84
N GLU A 217 -23.31 4.70 6.49
CA GLU A 217 -22.24 3.70 6.60
C GLU A 217 -22.65 2.49 7.46
N ALA A 218 -23.39 2.68 8.55
CA ALA A 218 -23.92 1.58 9.35
C ALA A 218 -24.91 0.72 8.55
N GLU A 219 -25.79 1.34 7.76
CA GLU A 219 -26.70 0.67 6.83
C GLU A 219 -25.95 -0.12 5.76
N LYS A 220 -24.87 0.46 5.21
CA LYS A 220 -23.98 -0.23 4.26
C LYS A 220 -23.35 -1.48 4.88
N MET A 221 -22.89 -1.41 6.13
CA MET A 221 -22.34 -2.57 6.83
C MET A 221 -23.41 -3.65 7.09
N ASP A 222 -24.64 -3.25 7.40
CA ASP A 222 -25.77 -4.17 7.52
C ASP A 222 -26.10 -4.86 6.19
N ALA A 223 -26.05 -4.12 5.08
CA ALA A 223 -26.19 -4.67 3.74
C ALA A 223 -25.08 -5.67 3.42
N ASN A 224 -23.81 -5.38 3.75
CA ASN A 224 -22.70 -6.32 3.57
C ASN A 224 -22.93 -7.63 4.33
N LEU A 225 -23.41 -7.57 5.59
CA LEU A 225 -23.73 -8.75 6.40
C LEU A 225 -24.82 -9.61 5.75
N LYS A 226 -25.90 -8.99 5.25
CA LYS A 226 -26.97 -9.71 4.55
C LYS A 226 -26.50 -10.26 3.20
N ASN A 227 -25.63 -9.53 2.51
CA ASN A 227 -25.18 -9.90 1.18
C ASN A 227 -24.22 -11.08 1.23
N ILE A 228 -23.30 -11.15 2.20
CA ILE A 228 -22.33 -12.27 2.28
C ILE A 228 -23.02 -13.63 2.52
N GLU A 229 -24.19 -13.64 3.17
CA GLU A 229 -25.02 -14.84 3.34
C GLU A 229 -25.60 -15.38 2.03
N LYS A 230 -25.67 -14.53 0.99
CA LYS A 230 -26.12 -14.87 -0.36
C LYS A 230 -24.97 -15.34 -1.26
N TRP A 231 -23.75 -15.44 -0.74
CA TRP A 231 -22.62 -16.05 -1.44
C TRP A 231 -22.40 -17.48 -0.96
N GLU A 232 -21.85 -18.30 -1.85
CA GLU A 232 -21.37 -19.64 -1.56
C GLU A 232 -20.06 -19.90 -2.32
N ALA A 233 -19.30 -20.89 -1.87
CA ALA A 233 -18.07 -21.30 -2.56
C ALA A 233 -18.38 -21.76 -4.00
N ILE A 234 -17.46 -21.49 -4.93
CA ILE A 234 -17.62 -21.93 -6.33
C ILE A 234 -17.66 -23.46 -6.42
N ASP A 235 -16.79 -24.12 -5.65
CA ASP A 235 -16.67 -25.57 -5.53
C ASP A 235 -16.13 -25.98 -4.15
N GLU A 236 -16.09 -27.30 -3.89
CA GLU A 236 -15.66 -27.86 -2.61
C GLU A 236 -14.17 -27.58 -2.30
N SER A 237 -13.31 -27.41 -3.32
CA SER A 237 -11.89 -27.11 -3.12
C SER A 237 -11.64 -25.70 -2.58
N LYS A 238 -12.56 -24.76 -2.87
CA LYS A 238 -12.49 -23.37 -2.40
C LYS A 238 -13.26 -23.10 -1.11
N LYS A 239 -14.00 -24.08 -0.60
CA LYS A 239 -14.93 -23.92 0.52
C LYS A 239 -14.28 -23.43 1.82
N GLU A 240 -13.12 -23.97 2.18
CA GLU A 240 -12.43 -23.54 3.41
C GLU A 240 -11.95 -22.08 3.31
N GLU A 241 -11.34 -21.73 2.17
CA GLU A 241 -10.83 -20.38 1.89
C GLU A 241 -11.98 -19.36 1.84
N PHE A 242 -13.06 -19.70 1.14
CA PHE A 242 -14.29 -18.92 1.11
C PHE A 242 -14.87 -18.70 2.50
N ASN A 243 -15.01 -19.75 3.32
CA ASN A 243 -15.58 -19.64 4.66
C ASN A 243 -14.74 -18.72 5.56
N LYS A 244 -13.41 -18.84 5.53
CA LYS A 244 -12.51 -17.93 6.27
C LYS A 244 -12.69 -16.48 5.84
N LYS A 245 -12.81 -16.24 4.53
CA LYS A 245 -13.01 -14.90 3.97
C LYS A 245 -14.38 -14.33 4.37
N ALA A 246 -15.44 -15.12 4.25
CA ALA A 246 -16.80 -14.74 4.63
C ALA A 246 -16.90 -14.40 6.13
N GLU A 247 -16.30 -15.21 7.00
CA GLU A 247 -16.24 -14.90 8.44
C GLU A 247 -15.50 -13.60 8.72
N LYS A 248 -14.40 -13.33 8.01
CA LYS A 248 -13.67 -12.08 8.18
C LYS A 248 -14.45 -10.86 7.68
N ILE A 249 -15.19 -10.99 6.58
CA ILE A 249 -16.13 -9.96 6.10
C ILE A 249 -17.17 -9.65 7.18
N LYS A 250 -17.76 -10.68 7.79
CA LYS A 250 -18.74 -10.50 8.88
C LYS A 250 -18.13 -9.84 10.10
N GLU A 251 -16.93 -10.23 10.51
CA GLU A 251 -16.21 -9.63 11.63
C GLU A 251 -15.98 -8.13 11.41
N ILE A 252 -15.46 -7.76 10.23
CA ILE A 252 -15.19 -6.36 9.85
C ILE A 252 -16.50 -5.57 9.82
N ALA A 253 -17.52 -6.07 9.12
CA ALA A 253 -18.80 -5.38 8.98
C ALA A 253 -19.48 -5.17 10.33
N ASN A 254 -19.49 -6.17 11.23
CA ASN A 254 -20.03 -6.03 12.57
C ASN A 254 -19.28 -4.98 13.40
N LYS A 255 -17.95 -5.00 13.37
CA LYS A 255 -17.13 -4.04 14.13
C LYS A 255 -17.34 -2.60 13.65
N LEU A 256 -17.42 -2.39 12.34
CA LEU A 256 -17.67 -1.07 11.76
C LEU A 256 -19.10 -0.61 12.01
N LYS A 257 -20.10 -1.48 11.82
CA LYS A 257 -21.51 -1.20 12.14
C LYS A 257 -21.65 -0.74 13.58
N ASP A 258 -21.12 -1.51 14.53
CA ASP A 258 -21.13 -1.17 15.96
C ASP A 258 -20.47 0.19 16.23
N LYS A 259 -19.30 0.44 15.62
CA LYS A 259 -18.59 1.72 15.79
C LYS A 259 -19.37 2.90 15.21
N TYR A 260 -19.93 2.79 14.01
CA TYR A 260 -20.75 3.82 13.39
C TYR A 260 -22.00 4.10 14.23
N THR A 261 -22.73 3.04 14.63
CA THR A 261 -23.94 3.13 15.45
C THR A 261 -23.69 3.81 16.78
N LYS A 262 -22.75 3.32 17.58
CA LYS A 262 -22.42 3.93 18.87
C LYS A 262 -21.98 5.39 18.73
N THR A 263 -21.27 5.71 17.65
CA THR A 263 -20.79 7.08 17.44
C THR A 263 -21.95 8.01 17.07
N TYR A 264 -22.76 7.67 16.06
CA TYR A 264 -23.86 8.57 15.68
C TYR A 264 -24.89 8.71 16.79
N GLU A 265 -25.19 7.67 17.57
CA GLU A 265 -26.11 7.75 18.72
C GLU A 265 -25.58 8.69 19.81
N LYS A 266 -24.26 8.62 20.08
CA LYS A 266 -23.59 9.53 21.01
C LYS A 266 -23.68 10.98 20.51
N LEU A 267 -23.41 11.21 19.23
CA LEU A 267 -23.51 12.53 18.61
C LEU A 267 -24.94 13.05 18.67
N GLU A 268 -25.94 12.26 18.26
CA GLU A 268 -27.36 12.64 18.31
C GLU A 268 -27.78 13.05 19.71
N LYS A 269 -27.41 12.25 20.73
CA LYS A 269 -27.69 12.57 22.13
C LYS A 269 -27.03 13.87 22.57
N ALA A 270 -25.80 14.13 22.13
CA ALA A 270 -25.03 15.30 22.52
C ALA A 270 -25.55 16.61 21.91
N ILE A 271 -26.21 16.54 20.75
CA ILE A 271 -26.77 17.70 20.04
C ILE A 271 -28.28 17.85 20.22
N LYS A 272 -28.93 16.85 20.84
CA LYS A 272 -30.37 16.84 21.09
C LYS A 272 -30.78 18.10 21.85
N ASP A 273 -31.84 18.75 21.38
CA ASP A 273 -32.43 19.97 21.96
C ASP A 273 -31.49 21.20 22.00
N LYS A 274 -30.27 21.09 21.46
CA LYS A 274 -29.34 22.22 21.34
C LYS A 274 -29.63 23.01 20.08
N ARG A 275 -29.75 24.34 20.21
CA ARG A 275 -29.84 25.25 19.05
C ARG A 275 -28.50 25.42 18.36
N ALA A 276 -27.41 25.47 19.13
CA ALA A 276 -26.03 25.63 18.67
C ALA A 276 -25.07 24.76 19.49
N ILE A 277 -23.86 24.53 18.98
CA ILE A 277 -22.78 23.80 19.67
C ILE A 277 -21.56 24.72 19.77
N ASP A 278 -21.09 24.97 20.99
CA ASP A 278 -19.86 25.71 21.24
C ASP A 278 -18.61 24.90 20.86
N ASP A 279 -17.47 25.57 20.71
CA ASP A 279 -16.26 24.93 20.18
C ASP A 279 -15.69 23.86 21.10
N ASN A 280 -15.84 23.98 22.42
CA ASN A 280 -15.35 22.96 23.35
C ASN A 280 -16.16 21.68 23.19
N THR A 281 -17.50 21.80 23.19
CA THR A 281 -18.39 20.66 22.91
C THR A 281 -18.10 20.08 21.52
N PHE A 282 -17.89 20.92 20.51
CA PHE A 282 -17.58 20.43 19.16
C PHE A 282 -16.25 19.65 19.12
N ASN A 283 -15.20 20.14 19.77
CA ASN A 283 -13.90 19.48 19.82
C ASN A 283 -13.97 18.10 20.49
N GLU A 284 -14.76 17.97 21.56
CA GLU A 284 -15.02 16.68 22.22
C GLU A 284 -15.73 15.71 21.26
N LEU A 285 -16.77 16.15 20.56
CA LEU A 285 -17.49 15.33 19.58
C LEU A 285 -16.61 14.97 18.37
N ASN A 286 -15.74 15.89 17.96
CA ASN A 286 -14.82 15.68 16.86
C ASN A 286 -13.75 14.61 17.17
N ALA A 287 -13.37 14.46 18.43
CA ALA A 287 -12.52 13.35 18.87
C ALA A 287 -13.20 11.99 18.65
N ASP A 288 -14.50 11.89 18.96
CA ASP A 288 -15.29 10.67 18.71
C ASP A 288 -15.41 10.37 17.20
N ILE A 289 -15.67 11.40 16.40
CA ILE A 289 -15.72 11.33 14.93
C ILE A 289 -14.38 10.82 14.38
N SER A 290 -13.26 11.39 14.86
CA SER A 290 -11.91 11.00 14.43
C SER A 290 -11.58 9.55 14.78
N LEU A 291 -12.06 9.06 15.92
CA LEU A 291 -11.86 7.67 16.34
C LEU A 291 -12.56 6.66 15.41
N VAL A 292 -13.63 7.06 14.71
CA VAL A 292 -14.26 6.24 13.67
C VAL A 292 -13.27 6.00 12.52
N THR A 293 -12.61 7.04 12.02
CA THR A 293 -11.60 6.93 10.96
C THR A 293 -10.44 6.02 11.37
N VAL A 294 -9.95 6.14 12.61
CA VAL A 294 -8.91 5.26 13.14
C VAL A 294 -9.39 3.79 13.20
N THR A 295 -10.63 3.57 13.64
CA THR A 295 -11.22 2.23 13.71
C THR A 295 -11.40 1.63 12.31
N TYR A 296 -11.87 2.44 11.36
CA TYR A 296 -12.00 2.06 9.97
C TYR A 296 -10.65 1.63 9.38
N ASN A 297 -9.63 2.49 9.46
CA ASN A 297 -8.30 2.19 8.90
C ASN A 297 -7.68 0.93 9.52
N SER A 298 -7.77 0.78 10.85
CA SER A 298 -7.23 -0.40 11.53
C SER A 298 -8.00 -1.69 11.25
N THR A 299 -9.25 -1.61 10.77
CA THR A 299 -10.11 -2.78 10.54
C THR A 299 -10.18 -3.18 9.07
N VAL A 300 -10.30 -2.20 8.16
CA VAL A 300 -10.38 -2.40 6.71
C VAL A 300 -8.99 -2.47 6.08
N LYS A 301 -8.03 -1.74 6.62
CA LYS A 301 -6.64 -1.70 6.14
C LYS A 301 -5.64 -2.11 7.24
N PRO A 302 -5.82 -3.28 7.89
CA PRO A 302 -4.93 -3.68 8.96
C PRO A 302 -3.51 -3.88 8.45
N LYS A 303 -2.55 -3.31 9.18
CA LYS A 303 -1.12 -3.57 8.99
C LYS A 303 -0.67 -4.62 10.00
N VAL A 304 -0.36 -5.82 9.51
CA VAL A 304 0.18 -6.91 10.33
C VAL A 304 1.57 -7.25 9.80
N ASN A 305 2.58 -7.09 10.65
CA ASN A 305 3.99 -7.37 10.31
C ASN A 305 4.48 -6.68 9.02
N GLY A 306 4.06 -5.43 8.81
CA GLY A 306 4.43 -4.63 7.64
C GLY A 306 3.68 -4.96 6.34
N LYS A 307 2.81 -5.97 6.33
CA LYS A 307 1.90 -6.26 5.21
C LYS A 307 0.54 -5.63 5.47
N GLU A 308 0.07 -4.82 4.53
CA GLU A 308 -1.25 -4.20 4.55
C GLU A 308 -2.24 -5.08 3.77
N THR A 309 -3.28 -5.55 4.45
CA THR A 309 -4.44 -6.14 3.76
C THR A 309 -5.43 -5.02 3.48
N ASP A 310 -5.96 -4.92 2.26
CA ASP A 310 -6.93 -3.88 1.90
C ASP A 310 -8.29 -4.50 1.57
N TYR A 311 -9.22 -4.46 2.53
CA TYR A 311 -10.57 -4.99 2.35
C TYR A 311 -11.45 -4.12 1.45
N THR A 312 -10.98 -2.98 0.95
CA THR A 312 -11.71 -2.26 -0.11
C THR A 312 -11.72 -3.04 -1.43
N LYS A 313 -10.80 -3.98 -1.62
CA LYS A 313 -10.71 -4.87 -2.77
C LYS A 313 -11.34 -6.25 -2.54
N VAL A 314 -12.07 -6.39 -1.43
CA VAL A 314 -12.61 -7.69 -0.99
C VAL A 314 -13.51 -8.34 -2.04
N MET A 315 -14.17 -7.53 -2.86
CA MET A 315 -15.09 -8.03 -3.87
C MET A 315 -14.38 -8.84 -4.95
N ASP A 316 -13.19 -8.42 -5.40
CA ASP A 316 -12.42 -9.14 -6.40
C ASP A 316 -11.96 -10.50 -5.86
N GLU A 317 -11.44 -10.50 -4.63
CA GLU A 317 -11.03 -11.72 -3.94
C GLU A 317 -12.21 -12.65 -3.66
N LEU A 318 -13.40 -12.11 -3.36
CA LEU A 318 -14.60 -12.91 -3.13
C LEU A 318 -15.06 -13.61 -4.41
N LYS A 319 -14.94 -12.96 -5.57
CA LYS A 319 -15.30 -13.54 -6.88
C LYS A 319 -14.40 -14.69 -7.32
N GLU A 320 -13.15 -14.71 -6.86
CA GLU A 320 -12.22 -15.82 -7.13
C GLU A 320 -12.56 -17.08 -6.30
N LEU A 321 -13.28 -16.91 -5.20
CA LEU A 321 -13.55 -17.98 -4.21
C LEU A 321 -15.02 -18.42 -4.21
N GLY A 322 -15.92 -17.52 -4.55
CA GLY A 322 -17.36 -17.70 -4.38
C GLY A 322 -18.18 -17.22 -5.58
N LYS A 323 -19.46 -17.60 -5.55
CA LYS A 323 -20.50 -17.16 -6.48
C LYS A 323 -21.77 -16.82 -5.71
N PRO A 324 -22.67 -15.99 -6.29
CA PRO A 324 -24.00 -15.79 -5.73
C PRO A 324 -24.80 -17.11 -5.69
N LYS A 325 -25.55 -17.33 -4.61
CA LYS A 325 -26.49 -18.44 -4.48
C LYS A 325 -27.59 -18.32 -5.52
N ASN A 326 -28.07 -19.48 -6.00
CA ASN A 326 -29.08 -19.62 -7.06
C ASN A 326 -30.17 -18.52 -7.03
N GLY A 327 -30.22 -17.72 -8.10
CA GLY A 327 -31.24 -16.68 -8.32
C GLY A 327 -30.83 -15.24 -7.96
N ALA A 328 -29.75 -15.05 -7.18
CA ALA A 328 -29.23 -13.72 -6.90
C ALA A 328 -28.33 -13.23 -8.06
N LYS A 329 -28.53 -11.98 -8.51
CA LYS A 329 -27.60 -11.32 -9.42
C LYS A 329 -26.47 -10.71 -8.61
N GLU A 330 -25.25 -10.80 -9.11
CA GLU A 330 -24.06 -10.25 -8.44
C GLU A 330 -24.22 -8.76 -8.08
N ALA A 331 -24.82 -7.98 -8.97
CA ALA A 331 -25.09 -6.55 -8.76
C ALA A 331 -25.97 -6.27 -7.52
N ASP A 332 -26.78 -7.24 -7.09
CA ASP A 332 -27.70 -7.12 -5.96
C ASP A 332 -27.09 -7.61 -4.64
N VAL A 333 -25.88 -8.18 -4.66
CA VAL A 333 -25.24 -8.83 -3.51
C VAL A 333 -23.78 -8.39 -3.31
N LEU A 334 -23.46 -7.16 -3.72
CA LEU A 334 -22.12 -6.59 -3.58
C LEU A 334 -21.71 -6.43 -2.11
N ILE A 335 -20.42 -6.64 -1.87
CA ILE A 335 -19.76 -6.33 -0.60
C ILE A 335 -18.82 -5.15 -0.84
N ASP A 336 -19.02 -4.06 -0.09
CA ASP A 336 -18.25 -2.84 -0.28
C ASP A 336 -17.83 -2.23 1.06
N PHE A 337 -16.52 -2.07 1.25
CA PHE A 337 -15.93 -1.41 2.41
C PHE A 337 -15.33 -0.04 2.08
N SER A 338 -15.51 0.52 0.88
CA SER A 338 -15.07 1.87 0.55
C SER A 338 -15.84 2.95 1.34
N ASN A 339 -15.19 4.08 1.62
CA ASN A 339 -15.78 5.26 2.27
C ASN A 339 -15.92 6.43 1.29
#